data_AF-A0A942XEQ2-F1
#
_entry.id   AF-A0A942XEQ2-F1
#
_cell.length_a   1.000
_cell.length_b   1.000
_cell.length_c   1.000
_cell.angle_alpha   90.00
_cell.angle_beta   90.00
_cell.angle_gamma   90.00
#
_symmetry.space_group_name_H-M   'P 1'
#
loop_
_entity.id
_entity.type
_entity.pdbx_description
1 polymer ?
#
loop_
_entity_poly.entity_id
_entity_poly.type
_entity_poly.pdbx_seq_one_letter_code
_entity_poly.pdbx_strand_id
1 'polypeptide(L)'
;MSDNIEIIMDIDSLKIFDVIDLDKNEDVIDSIPEVNSEEKVSSYDDLNRVWLGKGDYYKPSSILWEVIKDDVIHELKSRIKFGTYPYSRRARDGTWGQTSQLTYGETLQTTMQFVPELLDSV
;
A
#
# COMPACT_ATOMS: atom_id res chain seq x y z
N MET A 1 -6.99 33.69 -7.84
CA MET A 1 -5.84 32.80 -7.63
C MET A 1 -6.34 31.79 -6.63
N SER A 2 -6.39 30.53 -7.03
CA SER A 2 -6.79 29.43 -6.15
C SER A 2 -5.49 28.76 -5.75
N ASP A 3 -5.17 28.78 -4.46
CA ASP A 3 -3.99 28.09 -3.95
C ASP A 3 -4.30 26.58 -3.99
N ASN A 4 -3.60 25.84 -4.84
CA ASN A 4 -3.75 24.39 -4.93
C ASN A 4 -2.97 23.72 -3.80
N ILE A 5 -3.56 23.68 -2.61
CA ILE A 5 -2.94 23.07 -1.42
C ILE A 5 -3.59 21.72 -1.16
N GLU A 6 -2.77 20.68 -1.05
CA GLU A 6 -3.18 19.34 -0.62
C GLU A 6 -2.77 19.12 0.85
N ILE A 7 -3.72 18.69 1.67
CA ILE A 7 -3.50 18.47 3.11
C ILE A 7 -3.73 16.99 3.40
N ILE A 8 -2.71 16.32 3.94
CA ILE A 8 -2.81 14.92 4.37
C ILE A 8 -3.12 14.92 5.87
N MET A 9 -4.29 14.39 6.24
CA MET A 9 -4.75 14.37 7.63
C MET A 9 -5.49 13.09 8.01
N ASP A 10 -5.49 12.81 9.31
CA ASP A 10 -6.33 11.77 9.92
C ASP A 10 -7.75 12.31 10.11
N ILE A 11 -8.76 11.60 9.60
CA ILE A 11 -10.15 12.08 9.62
C ILE A 11 -10.80 11.99 11.00
N ASP A 12 -10.35 11.05 11.84
CA ASP A 12 -10.96 10.79 13.14
C ASP A 12 -10.36 11.67 14.25
N SER A 13 -9.05 11.91 14.22
CA SER A 13 -8.33 12.74 15.18
C SER A 13 -8.06 14.17 14.70
N LEU A 14 -8.35 14.47 13.43
CA LEU A 14 -8.07 15.75 12.76
C LEU A 14 -6.60 16.18 12.81
N LYS A 15 -5.68 15.24 13.02
CA LYS A 15 -4.24 15.50 13.04
C LYS A 15 -3.73 15.68 11.61
N ILE A 16 -3.09 16.82 11.34
CA ILE A 16 -2.45 17.10 10.06
C ILE A 16 -1.04 16.50 10.07
N PHE A 17 -0.73 15.77 9.01
CA PHE A 17 0.58 15.16 8.81
C PHE A 17 1.44 15.97 7.87
N ASP A 18 0.84 16.51 6.81
CA ASP A 18 1.58 17.26 5.80
C ASP A 18 0.69 18.26 5.06
N VAL A 19 1.32 19.31 4.52
CA VAL A 19 0.68 20.38 3.73
C VAL A 19 1.55 20.65 2.52
N ILE A 20 1.05 20.29 1.34
CA ILE A 20 1.76 20.38 0.08
C ILE A 20 1.14 21.50 -0.74
N ASP A 21 1.94 22.52 -1.05
CA ASP A 21 1.56 23.60 -1.96
C ASP A 21 1.94 23.20 -3.39
N LEU A 22 0.96 22.80 -4.20
CA LEU A 22 1.16 22.35 -5.58
C LEU A 22 1.50 23.51 -6.53
N ASP A 23 1.30 24.76 -6.12
CA ASP A 23 1.67 25.92 -6.91
C ASP A 23 3.14 26.34 -6.69
N LYS A 24 3.79 25.81 -5.63
CA LYS A 24 5.22 25.99 -5.37
C LYS A 24 6.03 24.79 -5.88
N ASN A 25 6.44 24.88 -7.14
CA ASN A 25 7.59 24.12 -7.65
C ASN A 25 8.87 24.71 -7.08
N GLU A 26 9.20 24.44 -5.82
CA GLU A 26 10.48 24.83 -5.22
C GLU A 26 11.42 23.61 -5.22
N ASP A 27 12.51 23.72 -5.99
CA ASP A 27 13.62 22.77 -6.08
C ASP A 27 14.03 22.25 -4.69
N VAL A 28 13.79 20.95 -4.43
CA VAL A 28 14.31 20.31 -3.22
C VAL A 28 15.79 20.00 -3.44
N ILE A 29 16.62 20.98 -3.07
CA ILE A 29 18.06 20.82 -2.89
C ILE A 29 18.32 19.93 -1.67
N ASP A 30 19.18 18.96 -1.93
CA ASP A 30 19.88 18.02 -1.06
C ASP A 30 20.16 18.54 0.37
N SER A 31 19.73 17.78 1.37
CA SER A 31 20.21 17.91 2.74
C SER A 31 20.15 16.54 3.40
N ILE A 32 21.22 15.78 3.20
CA ILE A 32 21.56 14.58 3.97
C ILE A 32 21.91 15.01 5.39
N PRO A 33 21.17 14.61 6.44
CA PRO A 33 21.74 14.58 7.76
C PRO A 33 22.55 13.29 7.89
N GLU A 34 23.84 13.45 8.05
CA GLU A 34 24.78 12.41 8.43
C GLU A 34 24.35 11.86 9.81
N VAL A 35 23.66 10.73 9.81
CA VAL A 35 23.40 9.94 11.03
C VAL A 35 23.99 8.55 10.81
N ASN A 36 25.21 8.39 11.30
CA ASN A 36 25.74 7.09 11.69
C ASN A 36 24.86 6.55 12.83
N SER A 37 23.89 5.72 12.49
CA SER A 37 23.44 4.65 13.37
C SER A 37 23.47 3.36 12.55
N GLU A 38 24.29 2.41 12.99
CA GLU A 38 24.17 0.99 12.61
C GLU A 38 22.87 0.43 13.19
N GLU A 39 21.75 1.04 12.86
CA GLU A 39 20.45 0.42 13.00
C GLU A 39 20.34 -0.55 11.83
N LYS A 40 19.94 -1.80 12.08
CA LYS A 40 19.64 -2.71 10.98
C LYS A 40 18.49 -2.10 10.19
N VAL A 41 18.81 -1.30 9.18
CA VAL A 41 17.88 -0.78 8.20
C VAL A 41 17.30 -2.01 7.54
N SER A 42 16.11 -2.39 7.97
CA SER A 42 15.27 -3.30 7.22
C SER A 42 15.30 -2.78 5.79
N SER A 43 15.73 -3.61 4.84
CA SER A 43 15.71 -3.29 3.41
C SER A 43 14.31 -2.96 2.87
N TYR A 44 13.29 -3.11 3.72
CA TYR A 44 11.89 -2.89 3.46
C TYR A 44 11.36 -1.66 4.20
N ASP A 45 10.64 -0.80 3.48
CA ASP A 45 9.87 0.33 4.03
C ASP A 45 8.61 -0.13 4.79
N ASP A 46 7.84 0.82 5.32
CA ASP A 46 6.60 0.54 6.07
C ASP A 46 5.53 -0.20 5.24
N LEU A 47 5.60 -0.14 3.91
CA LEU A 47 4.72 -0.86 2.99
C LEU A 47 5.33 -2.18 2.48
N ASN A 48 6.43 -2.62 3.09
CA ASN A 48 7.21 -3.80 2.74
C ASN A 48 7.81 -3.74 1.32
N ARG A 49 8.24 -2.55 0.89
CA ARG A 49 8.86 -2.29 -0.42
C ARG A 49 10.38 -2.22 -0.27
N VAL A 50 11.08 -2.86 -1.18
CA VAL A 50 12.53 -2.78 -1.34
C VAL A 50 12.89 -1.48 -2.04
N TRP A 51 13.79 -0.71 -1.44
CA TRP A 51 14.36 0.46 -2.08
C TRP A 51 15.30 0.05 -3.22
N LEU A 52 15.00 0.48 -4.45
CA LEU A 52 15.85 0.22 -5.63
C LEU A 52 16.85 1.36 -5.91
N GLY A 53 16.74 2.48 -5.19
CA GLY A 53 17.47 3.72 -5.48
C GLY A 53 16.71 4.66 -6.43
N LYS A 54 17.17 5.92 -6.55
CA LYS A 54 16.62 6.96 -7.46
C LYS A 54 15.14 7.36 -7.26
N GLY A 55 14.55 7.12 -6.10
CA GLY A 55 13.12 7.36 -5.87
C GLY A 55 12.25 6.13 -6.12
N ASP A 56 12.83 5.04 -6.62
CA ASP A 56 12.08 3.87 -7.02
C ASP A 56 12.00 2.82 -5.91
N TYR A 57 10.77 2.39 -5.64
CA TYR A 57 10.45 1.32 -4.69
C TYR A 57 9.92 0.11 -5.44
N TYR A 58 10.55 -1.05 -5.24
CA TYR A 58 10.06 -2.33 -5.72
C TYR A 58 9.36 -3.08 -4.59
N LYS A 59 8.10 -3.41 -4.78
CA LYS A 59 7.43 -4.39 -3.93
C LYS A 59 7.55 -5.76 -4.59
N PRO A 60 8.37 -6.70 -4.10
CA PRO A 60 8.31 -8.09 -4.57
C PRO A 60 6.85 -8.54 -4.44
N SER A 61 6.28 -9.09 -5.51
CA SER A 61 4.85 -9.40 -5.60
C SER A 61 4.43 -10.23 -4.39
N SER A 62 3.80 -9.58 -3.42
CA SER A 62 3.31 -10.23 -2.21
C SER A 62 1.90 -10.80 -2.47
N ILE A 63 1.60 -11.24 -3.69
CA ILE A 63 0.27 -11.74 -4.02
C ILE A 63 0.14 -13.13 -3.39
N LEU A 64 -0.83 -13.29 -2.50
CA LEU A 64 -1.18 -14.59 -1.91
C LEU A 64 -2.01 -15.40 -2.90
N TRP A 65 -2.98 -14.74 -3.54
CA TRP A 65 -3.76 -15.32 -4.63
C TRP A 65 -4.40 -14.21 -5.47
N GLU A 66 -4.66 -14.56 -6.73
CA GLU A 66 -5.46 -13.77 -7.67
C GLU A 66 -6.44 -14.72 -8.35
N VAL A 67 -7.73 -14.34 -8.39
CA VAL A 67 -8.76 -15.08 -9.11
C VAL A 67 -9.66 -14.16 -9.89
N ILE A 68 -10.24 -14.67 -10.98
CA ILE A 68 -11.23 -13.96 -11.79
C ILE A 68 -12.59 -14.56 -11.49
N LYS A 69 -13.54 -13.72 -11.06
CA LYS A 69 -14.93 -14.11 -10.83
C LYS A 69 -15.86 -13.02 -11.35
N ASP A 70 -16.87 -13.39 -12.14
CA ASP A 70 -17.86 -12.46 -12.68
C ASP A 70 -17.24 -11.23 -13.39
N ASP A 71 -16.16 -11.46 -14.15
CA ASP A 71 -15.35 -10.44 -14.85
C ASP A 71 -14.63 -9.42 -13.95
N VAL A 72 -14.54 -9.73 -12.65
CA VAL A 72 -13.77 -8.99 -11.66
C VAL A 72 -12.54 -9.80 -11.26
N ILE A 73 -11.37 -9.17 -11.34
CA ILE A 73 -10.13 -9.69 -10.78
C ILE A 73 -10.12 -9.37 -9.28
N HIS A 74 -10.01 -10.42 -8.48
CA HIS A 74 -9.86 -10.38 -7.03
C HIS A 74 -8.42 -10.76 -6.68
N GLU A 75 -7.71 -9.87 -6.00
CA GLU A 75 -6.29 -10.04 -5.67
C GLU A 75 -6.06 -9.80 -4.18
N LEU A 76 -5.54 -10.79 -3.47
CA LEU A 76 -5.13 -10.66 -2.07
C LEU A 76 -3.61 -10.59 -1.97
N LYS A 77 -3.12 -9.64 -1.17
CA LYS A 77 -1.69 -9.47 -0.90
C LYS A 77 -1.33 -9.83 0.55
N SER A 78 -0.06 -10.12 0.77
CA SER A 78 0.52 -10.41 2.07
C SER A 78 0.35 -9.23 3.01
N ARG A 79 0.35 -9.58 4.30
CA ARG A 79 0.21 -8.66 5.42
C ARG A 79 1.21 -7.51 5.33
N ILE A 80 0.73 -6.27 5.49
CA ILE A 80 1.59 -5.09 5.64
C ILE A 80 1.97 -4.85 7.10
N LYS A 81 2.90 -3.93 7.38
CA LYS A 81 3.40 -3.63 8.74
C LYS A 81 2.30 -3.28 9.74
N PHE A 82 1.22 -2.64 9.27
CA PHE A 82 0.04 -2.29 10.08
C PHE A 82 -0.86 -3.48 10.43
N GLY A 83 -0.50 -4.68 9.96
CA GLY A 83 -1.16 -5.92 10.34
C GLY A 83 -2.38 -6.29 9.50
N THR A 84 -2.74 -5.48 8.49
CA THR A 84 -3.81 -5.72 7.53
C THR A 84 -3.31 -6.34 6.23
N TYR A 85 -4.23 -6.85 5.42
CA TYR A 85 -3.96 -7.48 4.13
C TYR A 85 -4.62 -6.65 3.02
N PRO A 86 -3.84 -6.10 2.07
CA PRO A 86 -4.42 -5.39 0.94
C PRO A 86 -5.20 -6.37 0.05
N TYR A 87 -6.43 -6.01 -0.25
CA TYR A 87 -7.31 -6.76 -1.15
C TYR A 87 -7.83 -5.84 -2.24
N SER A 88 -7.56 -6.18 -3.49
CA SER A 88 -7.98 -5.41 -4.65
C SER A 88 -9.09 -6.12 -5.40
N ARG A 89 -10.07 -5.34 -5.87
CA ARG A 89 -11.07 -5.76 -6.84
C ARG A 89 -10.98 -4.81 -8.02
N ARG A 90 -10.83 -5.33 -9.23
CA ARG A 90 -10.78 -4.52 -10.44
C ARG A 90 -11.52 -5.20 -11.56
N ALA A 91 -12.18 -4.42 -12.42
CA ALA A 91 -12.70 -4.96 -13.66
C ALA A 91 -11.55 -5.52 -14.50
N ARG A 92 -11.81 -6.63 -15.19
CA ARG A 92 -10.81 -7.26 -16.06
C ARG A 92 -10.35 -6.34 -17.19
N ASP A 93 -11.25 -5.49 -17.68
CA ASP A 93 -10.97 -4.48 -18.71
C ASP A 93 -10.27 -3.22 -18.16
N GLY A 94 -10.05 -3.14 -16.84
CA GLY A 94 -9.40 -2.01 -16.18
C GLY A 94 -10.26 -0.77 -16.01
N THR A 95 -11.56 -0.83 -16.31
CA THR A 95 -12.47 0.32 -16.22
C THR A 95 -12.65 0.84 -14.79
N TRP A 96 -12.51 -0.01 -13.79
CA TRP A 96 -12.55 0.38 -12.39
C TRP A 96 -11.69 -0.53 -11.50
N GLY A 97 -11.31 0.00 -10.34
CA GLY A 97 -10.60 -0.74 -9.30
C GLY A 97 -10.79 -0.12 -7.92
N GLN A 98 -10.79 -0.96 -6.90
CA GLN A 98 -10.80 -0.55 -5.50
C GLN A 98 -9.87 -1.47 -4.70
N THR A 99 -9.13 -0.89 -3.77
CA THR A 99 -8.33 -1.64 -2.80
C THR A 99 -8.81 -1.34 -1.37
N SER A 100 -8.99 -2.40 -0.57
CA SER A 100 -9.34 -2.33 0.84
C SER A 100 -8.25 -2.98 1.70
N GLN A 101 -8.17 -2.58 2.97
CA GLN A 101 -7.29 -3.19 3.96
C GLN A 101 -8.10 -4.18 4.81
N LEU A 102 -7.90 -5.47 4.63
CA LEU A 102 -8.62 -6.51 5.36
C LEU A 102 -7.91 -6.84 6.67
N THR A 103 -8.68 -7.05 7.73
CA THR A 103 -8.22 -7.72 8.95
C THR A 103 -7.94 -9.19 8.67
N TYR A 104 -7.31 -9.89 9.63
CA TYR A 104 -7.05 -11.32 9.51
C TYR A 104 -8.34 -12.14 9.33
N GLY A 105 -9.40 -11.81 10.10
CA GLY A 105 -10.69 -12.51 10.00
C GLY A 105 -11.37 -12.32 8.64
N GLU A 106 -11.38 -11.09 8.13
CA GLU A 106 -11.92 -10.79 6.78
C GLU A 106 -11.09 -11.47 5.68
N THR A 107 -9.78 -11.58 5.88
CA THR A 107 -8.88 -12.28 4.96
C THR A 107 -9.20 -13.76 4.87
N LEU A 108 -9.44 -14.41 6.01
CA LEU A 108 -9.85 -15.83 6.06
C LEU A 108 -11.20 -16.03 5.38
N GLN A 109 -12.18 -15.20 5.69
CA GLN A 109 -13.51 -15.29 5.08
C GLN A 109 -13.44 -15.09 3.55
N THR A 110 -12.65 -14.10 3.09
CA THR A 110 -12.46 -13.84 1.67
C THR A 110 -11.74 -15.01 0.99
N THR A 111 -10.69 -15.54 1.60
CA THR A 111 -9.97 -16.72 1.06
C THR A 111 -10.89 -17.94 0.98
N MET A 112 -11.74 -18.18 1.98
CA MET A 112 -12.71 -19.29 1.96
C MET A 112 -13.76 -19.14 0.84
N GLN A 113 -14.10 -17.91 0.46
CA GLN A 113 -15.07 -17.64 -0.60
C GLN A 113 -14.49 -17.85 -2.00
N PHE A 114 -13.21 -17.52 -2.21
CA PHE A 114 -12.61 -17.42 -3.54
C PHE A 114 -11.63 -18.55 -3.85
N VAL A 115 -10.84 -18.98 -2.86
CA VAL A 115 -9.75 -19.94 -3.00
C VAL A 115 -9.68 -20.84 -1.74
N PRO A 116 -10.77 -21.58 -1.40
CA PRO A 116 -10.82 -22.37 -0.17
C PRO A 116 -9.70 -23.42 -0.08
N GLU A 117 -9.19 -23.90 -1.21
CA GLU A 117 -8.09 -24.86 -1.27
C GLU A 117 -6.79 -24.38 -0.61
N LEU A 118 -6.60 -23.06 -0.44
CA LEU A 118 -5.44 -22.50 0.27
C LEU A 118 -5.57 -22.57 1.80
N LEU A 119 -6.76 -22.88 2.31
CA LEU A 119 -7.00 -23.06 3.74
C LEU A 119 -6.77 -24.50 4.20
N ASP A 120 -6.82 -25.45 3.28
CA ASP A 120 -6.60 -26.89 3.57
C ASP A 120 -5.11 -27.23 3.78
N SER A 121 -4.19 -26.27 3.53
CA SER A 121 -2.74 -26.45 3.66
C SER A 121 -2.15 -25.97 5.01
N VAL A 122 -2.96 -25.74 6.03
CA VAL A 122 -2.53 -25.32 7.39
C VAL A 122 -2.59 -26.48 8.38
#